data_AF-A0A6J6H4P3-F1
#
_entry.id   AF-A0A6J6H4P3-F1
#
_cell.length_a   1.000
_cell.length_b   1.000
_cell.length_c   1.000
_cell.angle_alpha   90.00
_cell.angle_beta   90.00
_cell.angle_gamma   90.00
#
_symmetry.space_group_name_H-M   'P 1'
#
loop_
_entity.id
_entity.type
_entity.pdbx_description
1 polymer ?
#
loop_
_entity_poly.entity_id
_entity_poly.type
_entity_poly.pdbx_seq_one_letter_code
_entity_poly.pdbx_strand_id
1 'polypeptide(L)'
;MKRLIAAAFAGALVLTACGSSDSSGINEDYAEFCAMAKDLETASAGPHGEDPAAITDPKVMKDVWTKVAALSQKMADNAPDEVKDDVTKMIGGIIAMNKIFSANGYDLTGMATDVKVREALTKITSDESIIEASARFQKFMTKNCGVNAN
;
A
#
# COMPACT_ATOMS: atom_id res chain seq x y z
N MET A 1 27.17 24.12 3.65
CA MET A 1 26.42 23.62 2.48
C MET A 1 25.24 22.79 2.98
N LYS A 2 24.04 23.39 2.97
CA LYS A 2 22.77 22.74 3.37
C LYS A 2 22.38 21.74 2.28
N ARG A 3 22.52 20.44 2.52
CA ARG A 3 21.88 19.42 1.70
C ARG A 3 20.48 19.18 2.26
N LEU A 4 19.51 19.84 1.64
CA LEU A 4 18.11 19.48 1.72
C LEU A 4 17.99 18.07 1.13
N ILE A 5 18.03 17.05 1.99
CA ILE A 5 17.54 15.73 1.61
C ILE A 5 16.02 15.82 1.79
N ALA A 6 15.36 16.29 0.75
CA ALA A 6 13.96 15.99 0.54
C ALA A 6 13.85 14.47 0.55
N ALA A 7 13.32 13.91 1.63
CA ALA A 7 12.85 12.53 1.63
C ALA A 7 11.69 12.48 0.64
N ALA A 8 12.03 12.22 -0.63
CA ALA A 8 11.06 11.80 -1.61
C ALA A 8 10.46 10.50 -1.08
N PHE A 9 9.28 10.60 -0.47
CA PHE A 9 8.34 9.51 -0.23
C PHE A 9 7.80 9.01 -1.58
N ALA A 10 8.72 8.56 -2.44
CA ALA A 10 8.46 7.91 -3.70
C ALA A 10 8.99 6.47 -3.57
N GLY A 11 8.47 5.76 -2.57
CA GLY A 11 8.21 4.33 -2.76
C GLY A 11 7.10 4.24 -3.79
N ALA A 12 7.49 4.43 -5.05
CA ALA A 12 6.65 4.46 -6.22
C ALA A 12 5.96 3.10 -6.42
N LEU A 13 4.86 2.88 -5.70
CA LEU A 13 3.65 2.42 -6.39
C LEU A 13 3.17 3.59 -7.25
N VAL A 14 3.95 3.92 -8.29
CA VAL A 14 3.48 4.79 -9.38
C VAL A 14 2.62 3.88 -10.24
N LEU A 15 1.42 3.57 -9.75
CA LEU A 15 0.33 3.20 -10.62
C LEU A 15 -0.11 4.52 -11.24
N THR A 16 0.56 4.89 -12.34
CA THR A 16 0.14 6.02 -13.16
C THR A 16 -1.29 5.73 -13.61
N ALA A 17 -2.24 6.39 -12.96
CA ALA A 17 -3.64 6.43 -13.32
C ALA A 17 -3.80 7.15 -14.68
N CYS A 18 -3.48 6.44 -15.77
CA CYS A 18 -3.87 6.74 -17.14
C CYS A 18 -3.56 5.52 -18.03
N GLY A 19 -4.09 4.36 -17.66
CA GLY A 19 -4.16 3.20 -18.53
C GLY A 19 -5.57 2.65 -18.41
N SER A 20 -6.36 2.76 -19.48
CA SER A 20 -7.66 2.10 -19.59
C SER A 20 -7.50 0.66 -19.09
N SER A 21 -8.21 0.28 -18.03
CA SER A 21 -8.31 -1.12 -17.62
C SER A 21 -9.06 -1.85 -18.73
N ASP A 22 -8.34 -2.30 -19.75
CA ASP A 22 -8.87 -3.21 -20.74
C ASP A 22 -9.20 -4.51 -19.99
N SER A 23 -10.49 -4.77 -19.81
CA SER A 23 -11.01 -6.01 -19.22
C SER A 23 -10.66 -7.26 -20.04
N SER A 24 -9.97 -7.10 -21.18
CA SER A 24 -9.51 -8.18 -22.06
C SER A 24 -8.23 -8.89 -21.60
N GLY A 25 -7.75 -8.64 -20.37
CA GLY A 25 -6.52 -9.25 -19.83
C GLY A 25 -6.63 -9.87 -18.43
N ILE A 26 -7.84 -9.94 -17.86
CA ILE A 26 -8.04 -10.59 -16.56
C ILE A 26 -8.18 -12.10 -16.79
N ASN A 27 -7.36 -12.87 -16.06
CA ASN A 27 -7.54 -14.31 -15.96
C ASN A 27 -8.77 -14.59 -15.07
N GLU A 28 -9.79 -15.26 -15.64
CA GLU A 28 -11.06 -15.53 -14.96
C GLU A 28 -10.89 -16.30 -13.65
N ASP A 29 -9.88 -17.19 -13.57
CA ASP A 29 -9.57 -17.96 -12.35
C ASP A 29 -9.20 -17.06 -11.16
N TYR A 30 -8.77 -15.82 -11.43
CA TYR A 30 -8.32 -14.87 -10.43
C TYR A 30 -9.18 -13.60 -10.36
N ALA A 31 -10.32 -13.56 -11.04
CA ALA A 31 -11.15 -12.35 -11.17
C ALA A 31 -11.55 -11.73 -9.81
N GLU A 32 -11.97 -12.56 -8.84
CA GLU A 32 -12.33 -12.08 -7.51
C GLU A 32 -11.15 -11.49 -6.75
N PHE A 33 -9.98 -12.14 -6.83
CA PHE A 33 -8.76 -11.65 -6.19
C PHE A 33 -8.27 -10.35 -6.85
N CYS A 34 -8.33 -10.26 -8.18
CA CYS A 34 -8.04 -9.03 -8.92
C CYS A 34 -8.98 -7.87 -8.53
N ALA A 35 -10.27 -8.15 -8.30
CA ALA A 35 -11.23 -7.15 -7.84
C ALA A 35 -10.88 -6.66 -6.41
N MET A 36 -10.50 -7.56 -5.50
CA MET A 36 -10.07 -7.18 -4.15
C MET A 36 -8.81 -6.30 -4.18
N ALA A 37 -7.86 -6.59 -5.07
CA ALA A 37 -6.68 -5.75 -5.26
C ALA A 37 -7.04 -4.33 -5.70
N LYS A 38 -8.00 -4.19 -6.63
CA LYS A 38 -8.50 -2.89 -7.10
C LYS A 38 -9.25 -2.11 -6.01
N ASP A 39 -10.03 -2.80 -5.18
CA ASP A 39 -10.70 -2.19 -4.03
C ASP A 39 -9.67 -1.65 -3.02
N LEU A 40 -8.60 -2.42 -2.76
CA LEU A 40 -7.52 -2.00 -1.89
C LEU A 40 -6.74 -0.81 -2.47
N GLU A 41 -6.44 -0.81 -3.77
CA GLU A 41 -5.81 0.31 -4.47
C GLU A 41 -6.65 1.59 -4.34
N THR A 42 -7.95 1.50 -4.63
CA THR A 42 -8.90 2.61 -4.53
C THR A 42 -8.97 3.16 -3.11
N ALA A 43 -8.98 2.27 -2.10
CA ALA A 43 -8.96 2.71 -0.70
C ALA A 43 -7.64 3.37 -0.30
N SER A 44 -6.52 2.89 -0.83
CA SER A 44 -5.17 3.39 -0.51
C SER A 44 -4.88 4.75 -1.14
N ALA A 45 -5.50 5.07 -2.28
CA ALA A 45 -5.44 6.39 -2.88
C ALA A 45 -6.04 7.48 -1.97
N GLY A 46 -7.01 7.09 -1.12
CA GLY A 46 -7.67 7.98 -0.17
C GLY A 46 -8.36 9.18 -0.84
N PRO A 47 -8.82 10.16 -0.06
CA PRO A 47 -9.41 11.40 -0.58
C PRO A 47 -8.35 12.42 -1.04
N HIS A 48 -7.06 12.07 -1.07
CA HIS A 48 -5.96 13.04 -1.22
C HIS A 48 -5.95 13.81 -2.55
N GLY A 49 -6.52 13.23 -3.62
CA GLY A 49 -6.68 13.91 -4.90
C GLY A 49 -7.80 14.95 -4.94
N GLU A 50 -8.78 14.84 -4.03
CA GLU A 50 -9.92 15.75 -3.91
C GLU A 50 -9.68 16.80 -2.82
N ASP A 51 -9.05 16.39 -1.72
CA ASP A 51 -8.64 17.25 -0.61
C ASP A 51 -7.20 16.94 -0.17
N PRO A 52 -6.21 17.75 -0.60
CA PRO A 52 -4.82 17.59 -0.19
C PRO A 52 -4.61 17.72 1.33
N ALA A 53 -5.46 18.46 2.05
CA ALA A 53 -5.31 18.62 3.50
C ALA A 53 -5.68 17.34 4.26
N ALA A 54 -6.48 16.46 3.64
CA ALA A 54 -6.91 15.19 4.21
C ALA A 54 -5.75 14.24 4.57
N ILE A 55 -4.56 14.40 3.97
CA ILE A 55 -3.39 13.59 4.34
C ILE A 55 -2.82 13.94 5.72
N THR A 56 -3.03 15.19 6.16
CA THR A 56 -2.53 15.67 7.45
C THR A 56 -3.60 15.68 8.55
N ASP A 57 -4.87 15.43 8.21
CA ASP A 57 -5.94 15.29 9.19
C ASP A 57 -5.86 13.90 9.86
N PRO A 58 -5.58 13.82 11.17
CA PRO A 58 -5.43 12.52 11.85
C PRO A 58 -6.71 11.68 11.86
N LYS A 59 -7.90 12.32 11.85
CA LYS A 59 -9.17 11.60 11.80
C LYS A 59 -9.36 10.98 10.42
N VAL A 60 -9.12 11.74 9.35
CA VAL A 60 -9.24 11.21 7.99
C VAL A 60 -8.21 10.12 7.75
N MET A 61 -6.97 10.32 8.19
CA MET A 61 -5.90 9.33 8.10
C MET A 61 -6.26 8.03 8.84
N LYS A 62 -6.86 8.13 10.03
CA LYS A 62 -7.38 6.99 10.78
C LYS A 62 -8.46 6.23 9.99
N ASP A 63 -9.42 6.94 9.44
CA ASP A 63 -10.54 6.35 8.70
C ASP A 63 -10.02 5.61 7.45
N VAL A 64 -9.09 6.23 6.71
CA VAL A 64 -8.42 5.62 5.54
C VAL A 64 -7.65 4.37 5.93
N TRP A 65 -6.75 4.45 6.92
CA TRP A 65 -5.90 3.31 7.29
C TRP A 65 -6.66 2.16 7.95
N THR A 66 -7.77 2.47 8.62
CA THR A 66 -8.70 1.43 9.11
C THR A 66 -9.31 0.67 7.94
N LYS A 67 -9.78 1.37 6.90
CA LYS A 67 -10.33 0.76 5.68
C LYS A 67 -9.27 -0.04 4.92
N VAL A 68 -8.08 0.53 4.71
CA VAL A 68 -6.95 -0.12 4.04
C VAL A 68 -6.53 -1.39 4.78
N ALA A 69 -6.42 -1.36 6.11
CA ALA A 69 -6.05 -2.54 6.89
C ALA A 69 -7.11 -3.66 6.79
N ALA A 70 -8.40 -3.32 6.81
CA ALA A 70 -9.48 -4.29 6.67
C ALA A 70 -9.50 -4.94 5.28
N LEU A 71 -9.37 -4.15 4.21
CA LEU A 71 -9.30 -4.65 2.84
C LEU A 71 -8.04 -5.48 2.60
N SER A 72 -6.91 -5.02 3.15
CA SER A 72 -5.65 -5.76 3.14
C SER A 72 -5.84 -7.13 3.78
N GLN A 73 -6.36 -7.21 5.00
CA GLN A 73 -6.59 -8.50 5.65
C GLN A 73 -7.50 -9.42 4.82
N LYS A 74 -8.60 -8.89 4.27
CA LYS A 74 -9.49 -9.65 3.39
C LYS A 74 -8.73 -10.21 2.18
N MET A 75 -7.83 -9.44 1.58
CA MET A 75 -7.01 -9.88 0.46
C MET A 75 -6.02 -10.98 0.85
N ALA A 76 -5.39 -10.93 2.03
CA ALA A 76 -4.55 -12.01 2.55
C ALA A 76 -5.36 -13.30 2.77
N ASP A 77 -6.54 -13.19 3.35
CA ASP A 77 -7.38 -14.34 3.69
C ASP A 77 -7.87 -15.08 2.42
N ASN A 78 -7.99 -14.37 1.30
CA ASN A 78 -8.49 -14.89 0.02
C ASN A 78 -7.40 -14.96 -1.06
N ALA A 79 -6.11 -14.86 -0.68
CA ALA A 79 -5.03 -14.91 -1.64
C ALA A 79 -4.90 -16.31 -2.27
N PRO A 80 -4.74 -16.41 -3.61
CA PRO A 80 -4.44 -17.67 -4.28
C PRO A 80 -3.16 -18.30 -3.73
N ASP A 81 -3.12 -19.63 -3.64
CA ASP A 81 -1.97 -20.37 -3.08
C ASP A 81 -0.64 -19.99 -3.75
N GLU A 82 -0.64 -19.67 -5.05
CA GLU A 82 0.55 -19.24 -5.80
C GLU A 82 1.21 -17.97 -5.23
N VAL A 83 0.43 -17.07 -4.61
CA VAL A 83 0.92 -15.77 -4.09
C VAL A 83 0.60 -15.54 -2.63
N LYS A 84 -0.03 -16.50 -1.94
CA LYS A 84 -0.50 -16.35 -0.57
C LYS A 84 0.58 -15.91 0.41
N ASP A 85 1.77 -16.50 0.31
CA ASP A 85 2.90 -16.13 1.16
C ASP A 85 3.41 -14.71 0.91
N ASP A 86 3.41 -14.28 -0.35
CA ASP A 86 3.88 -12.95 -0.74
C ASP A 86 2.88 -11.88 -0.27
N VAL A 87 1.60 -12.12 -0.53
CA VAL A 87 0.49 -11.26 -0.10
C VAL A 87 0.46 -11.14 1.44
N THR A 88 0.62 -12.26 2.15
CA THR A 88 0.66 -12.28 3.62
C THR A 88 1.83 -11.45 4.17
N LYS A 89 3.03 -11.56 3.59
CA LYS A 89 4.19 -10.76 4.00
C LYS A 89 3.96 -9.26 3.79
N MET A 90 3.48 -8.88 2.61
CA MET A 90 3.19 -7.48 2.29
C MET A 90 2.14 -6.88 3.24
N ILE A 91 1.04 -7.60 3.48
CA ILE A 91 -0.03 -7.15 4.37
C ILE A 91 0.44 -7.11 5.82
N GLY A 92 1.33 -8.00 6.23
CA GLY A 92 2.03 -7.91 7.52
C GLY A 92 2.73 -6.55 7.70
N GLY A 93 3.37 -6.05 6.65
CA GLY A 93 3.96 -4.70 6.61
C GLY A 93 2.93 -3.58 6.78
N ILE A 94 1.82 -3.64 6.01
CA ILE A 94 0.72 -2.66 6.09
C ILE A 94 0.12 -2.62 7.52
N ILE A 95 -0.14 -3.79 8.11
CA ILE A 95 -0.68 -3.90 9.47
C ILE A 95 0.32 -3.36 10.49
N ALA A 96 1.62 -3.64 10.33
CA ALA A 96 2.66 -3.09 11.19
C ALA A 96 2.74 -1.56 11.11
N MET A 97 2.66 -0.98 9.90
CA MET A 97 2.60 0.47 9.72
C MET A 97 1.35 1.07 10.39
N ASN A 98 0.17 0.47 10.19
CA ASN A 98 -1.06 0.96 10.83
C ASN A 98 -0.97 0.93 12.36
N LYS A 99 -0.32 -0.08 12.95
CA LYS A 99 -0.07 -0.11 14.40
C LYS A 99 0.79 1.07 14.86
N ILE A 100 1.82 1.43 14.09
CA ILE A 100 2.65 2.61 14.38
C ILE A 100 1.81 3.89 14.25
N PHE A 101 1.01 4.04 13.18
CA PHE A 101 0.12 5.21 13.03
C PHE A 101 -0.86 5.31 14.21
N SER A 102 -1.53 4.23 14.56
CA SER A 102 -2.46 4.18 15.68
C SER A 102 -1.81 4.55 17.02
N ALA A 103 -0.59 4.07 17.28
CA ALA A 103 0.14 4.39 18.51
C ALA A 103 0.53 5.88 18.62
N ASN A 104 0.60 6.57 17.48
CA ASN A 104 0.93 8.00 17.39
C ASN A 104 -0.29 8.86 17.04
N GLY A 105 -1.51 8.33 17.24
CA GLY A 105 -2.75 9.07 17.01
C GLY A 105 -2.99 9.47 15.56
N TYR A 106 -2.35 8.80 14.60
CA TYR A 106 -2.38 9.11 13.16
C TYR A 106 -1.85 10.52 12.79
N ASP A 107 -1.12 11.18 13.70
CA ASP A 107 -0.49 12.48 13.43
C ASP A 107 0.80 12.30 12.64
N LEU A 108 0.68 12.31 11.30
CA LEU A 108 1.84 12.16 10.42
C LEU A 108 2.87 13.30 10.57
N THR A 109 2.42 14.49 10.96
CA THR A 109 3.31 15.65 11.13
C THR A 109 4.21 15.46 12.35
N GLY A 110 3.62 15.06 13.48
CA GLY A 110 4.38 14.69 14.67
C GLY A 110 5.33 13.53 14.40
N MET A 111 4.82 12.47 13.76
CA MET A 111 5.60 11.28 13.40
C MET A 111 6.80 11.59 12.49
N ALA A 112 6.65 12.52 11.54
CA ALA A 112 7.73 12.92 10.64
C ALA A 112 8.90 13.61 11.36
N THR A 113 8.70 14.07 12.60
CA THR A 113 9.76 14.70 13.42
C THR A 113 10.33 13.77 14.48
N ASP A 114 9.65 12.65 14.77
CA ASP A 114 10.10 11.67 15.75
C ASP A 114 11.07 10.65 15.10
N VAL A 115 12.32 10.68 15.53
CA VAL A 115 13.38 9.79 15.00
C VAL A 115 13.06 8.32 15.22
N LYS A 116 12.53 7.93 16.37
CA LYS A 116 12.23 6.52 16.67
C LYS A 116 11.10 6.00 15.79
N VAL A 117 10.08 6.83 15.59
CA VAL A 117 8.97 6.50 14.70
C VAL A 117 9.46 6.35 13.26
N ARG A 118 10.31 7.28 12.78
CA ARG A 118 10.90 7.21 11.45
C ARG A 118 11.77 5.97 11.24
N GLU A 119 12.59 5.61 12.22
CA GLU A 119 13.41 4.40 12.18
C GLU A 119 12.52 3.14 12.14
N ALA A 120 11.45 3.10 12.94
CA ALA A 120 10.51 1.98 12.95
C ALA A 120 9.79 1.81 11.60
N LEU A 121 9.33 2.92 11.00
CA LEU A 121 8.73 2.91 9.65
C LEU A 121 9.77 2.50 8.59
N THR A 122 10.99 3.03 8.68
CA THR A 122 12.08 2.71 7.74
C THR A 122 12.35 1.23 7.73
N LYS A 123 12.44 0.60 8.91
CA LYS A 123 12.67 -0.85 9.05
C LYS A 123 11.63 -1.69 8.31
N ILE A 124 10.37 -1.26 8.31
CA ILE A 124 9.30 -1.96 7.57
C ILE A 124 9.48 -1.75 6.08
N THR A 125 9.67 -0.50 5.64
CA THR A 125 9.73 -0.16 4.21
C THR A 125 11.03 -0.64 3.53
N SER A 126 12.08 -0.88 4.30
CA SER A 126 13.36 -1.40 3.81
C SER A 126 13.54 -2.89 4.07
N ASP A 127 12.48 -3.60 4.49
CA ASP A 127 12.55 -5.05 4.71
C ASP A 127 12.68 -5.76 3.35
N GLU A 128 13.84 -6.35 3.09
CA GLU A 128 14.15 -7.04 1.84
C GLU A 128 13.13 -8.15 1.53
N SER A 129 12.61 -8.85 2.54
CA SER A 129 11.64 -9.92 2.34
C SER A 129 10.29 -9.40 1.85
N ILE A 130 9.90 -8.19 2.29
CA ILE A 130 8.69 -7.51 1.82
C ILE A 130 8.91 -6.96 0.40
N ILE A 131 10.08 -6.41 0.11
CA ILE A 131 10.44 -5.89 -1.22
C ILE A 131 10.39 -7.01 -2.27
N GLU A 132 11.01 -8.16 -1.97
CA GLU A 132 11.00 -9.31 -2.87
C GLU A 132 9.60 -9.90 -3.06
N ALA A 133 8.82 -10.00 -1.99
CA ALA A 133 7.43 -10.44 -2.05
C ALA A 133 6.59 -9.51 -2.94
N SER A 134 6.76 -8.19 -2.78
CA SER A 134 6.10 -7.18 -3.62
C SER A 134 6.46 -7.35 -5.09
N ALA A 135 7.73 -7.61 -5.42
CA ALA A 135 8.13 -7.83 -6.80
C ALA A 135 7.50 -9.09 -7.43
N ARG A 136 7.39 -10.19 -6.66
CA ARG A 136 6.72 -11.41 -7.14
C ARG A 136 5.21 -11.22 -7.28
N PHE A 137 4.60 -10.59 -6.29
CA PHE A 137 3.18 -10.24 -6.32
C PHE A 137 2.85 -9.33 -7.52
N GLN A 138 3.66 -8.32 -7.82
CA GLN A 138 3.47 -7.45 -8.98
C GLN A 138 3.51 -8.24 -10.30
N LYS A 139 4.44 -9.17 -10.46
CA LYS A 139 4.47 -10.04 -11.66
C LYS A 139 3.19 -10.86 -11.80
N PHE A 140 2.67 -11.38 -10.69
CA PHE A 140 1.39 -12.08 -10.68
C PHE A 140 0.23 -11.15 -11.10
N MET A 141 0.17 -9.95 -10.54
CA MET A 141 -0.88 -8.97 -10.85
C MET A 141 -0.84 -8.51 -12.32
N THR A 142 0.36 -8.28 -12.87
CA THR A 142 0.50 -7.94 -14.30
C THR A 142 0.07 -9.09 -15.19
N LYS A 143 0.46 -10.33 -14.87
CA LYS A 143 0.11 -11.51 -15.65
C LYS A 143 -1.38 -11.83 -15.62
N ASN A 144 -2.02 -11.71 -14.45
CA ASN A 144 -3.36 -12.26 -14.22
C ASN A 144 -4.46 -11.21 -14.08
N CYS A 145 -4.12 -9.97 -13.74
CA CYS A 145 -5.10 -8.90 -13.51
C CYS A 145 -4.97 -7.74 -14.50
N GLY A 146 -4.06 -7.82 -15.47
CA GLY A 146 -3.82 -6.75 -16.45
C GLY A 146 -3.28 -5.45 -15.84
N VAL A 147 -2.72 -5.51 -14.63
CA VAL A 147 -2.14 -4.34 -13.94
C VAL A 147 -0.73 -4.09 -14.48
N ASN A 148 -0.57 -3.11 -15.37
CA ASN A 148 0.75 -2.73 -15.87
C ASN A 148 1.49 -1.90 -14.81
N ALA A 149 2.65 -2.38 -14.38
CA ALA A 149 3.63 -1.55 -13.69
C ALA A 149 4.35 -0.71 -14.76
N ASN A 150 4.06 0.58 -14.83
CA ASN A 150 4.83 1.53 -15.66
C ASN A 150 5.76 2.36 -14.78
#